data_AF-A0A8J5U799-F1
#
_entry.id   AF-A0A8J5U799-F1
#
_cell.length_a   1.000
_cell.length_b   1.000
_cell.length_c   1.000
_cell.angle_alpha   90.00
_cell.angle_beta   90.00
_cell.angle_gamma   90.00
#
_symmetry.space_group_name_H-M   'P 1'
#
loop_
_entity.id
_entity.type
_entity.pdbx_description
1 polymer ?
#
loop_
_entity_poly.entity_id
_entity_poly.type
_entity_poly.pdbx_seq_one_letter_code
_entity_poly.pdbx_strand_id
1 'polypeptide(L)'
;MVPVPLINEMCGQGDKVPPYSNKEATSDVNWESEKHIVDCLIGHKLDEETSTVEFYVEWANGKTTKEPEWILQQDIPTLVFKYWERLGGRREATGFTSDHVFKILDVIDVFGQKKKYLVQWVGYPASENEMTWEEESKLRKVAQVELERFQEAQGKRRD
;
A
#
# COMPACT_ATOMS: atom_id res chain seq x y z
N MET A 1 -5.23 27.17 -9.80
CA MET A 1 -6.23 26.45 -9.00
C MET A 1 -7.15 25.74 -9.98
N VAL A 2 -6.83 24.50 -10.33
CA VAL A 2 -7.60 23.71 -11.30
C VAL A 2 -8.70 22.95 -10.55
N PRO A 3 -9.96 22.99 -11.02
CA PRO A 3 -11.06 22.32 -10.35
C PRO A 3 -10.95 20.80 -10.54
N VAL A 4 -11.05 20.07 -9.43
CA VAL A 4 -11.13 18.60 -9.42
C VAL A 4 -12.50 18.19 -9.99
N PRO A 5 -12.58 17.34 -11.02
CA PRO A 5 -13.87 16.85 -11.51
C PRO A 5 -14.53 15.96 -10.47
N LEU A 6 -15.79 16.24 -10.15
CA LEU A 6 -16.66 15.35 -9.38
C LEU A 6 -16.95 14.10 -10.22
N ILE A 7 -16.23 13.01 -9.94
CA ILE A 7 -16.42 11.70 -10.57
C ILE A 7 -17.65 11.02 -9.98
N ASN A 8 -18.82 11.24 -10.60
CA ASN A 8 -20.09 10.61 -10.24
C ASN A 8 -20.57 9.59 -11.28
N GLU A 9 -19.65 8.93 -11.98
CA GLU A 9 -19.99 7.84 -12.89
C GLU A 9 -19.12 6.63 -12.55
N MET A 10 -19.77 5.48 -12.34
CA MET A 10 -19.23 4.14 -12.10
C MET A 10 -19.28 3.59 -10.65
N CYS A 11 -20.27 3.97 -9.83
CA CYS A 11 -20.86 2.98 -8.90
C CYS A 11 -21.86 2.15 -9.71
N GLY A 12 -21.38 1.14 -10.44
CA GLY A 12 -22.21 0.36 -11.34
C GLY A 12 -21.46 -0.76 -12.04
N GLN A 13 -21.54 -1.95 -11.44
CA GLN A 13 -21.27 -3.29 -12.01
C GLN A 13 -19.81 -3.63 -12.37
N GLY A 14 -19.22 -4.50 -11.54
CA GLY A 14 -18.10 -5.36 -11.90
C GLY A 14 -17.08 -5.53 -10.79
N ASP A 15 -17.08 -6.70 -10.17
CA ASP A 15 -16.03 -7.25 -9.28
C ASP A 15 -15.90 -6.62 -7.87
N LYS A 16 -16.79 -7.06 -6.98
CA LYS A 16 -16.59 -6.98 -5.52
C LYS A 16 -15.34 -7.79 -5.18
N VAL A 17 -14.24 -7.13 -4.84
CA VAL A 17 -12.97 -7.82 -4.52
C VAL A 17 -12.93 -8.09 -3.01
N PRO A 18 -13.06 -9.33 -2.54
CA PRO A 18 -12.82 -9.62 -1.12
C PRO A 18 -11.32 -9.46 -0.82
N PRO A 19 -10.94 -8.98 0.38
CA PRO A 19 -9.54 -8.99 0.80
C PRO A 19 -9.04 -10.44 0.84
N TYR A 20 -8.00 -10.73 0.07
CA TYR A 20 -7.37 -12.04 0.02
C TYR A 20 -6.79 -12.38 1.41
N SER A 21 -7.48 -13.26 2.13
CA SER A 21 -6.93 -13.93 3.31
C SER A 21 -6.93 -15.42 3.03
N ASN A 22 -5.76 -15.96 2.69
CA ASN A 22 -5.55 -17.39 2.54
C ASN A 22 -5.82 -18.07 3.88
N LYS A 23 -6.93 -18.80 4.04
CA LYS A 23 -7.03 -20.01 4.90
C LYS A 23 -8.13 -20.95 4.39
N GLU A 24 -7.76 -22.22 4.35
CA GLU A 24 -8.54 -23.36 3.89
C GLU A 24 -9.89 -23.49 4.60
N ALA A 25 -10.85 -24.04 3.86
CA ALA A 25 -12.24 -24.21 4.26
C ALA A 25 -12.41 -25.13 5.48
N THR A 26 -13.06 -24.64 6.54
CA THR A 26 -14.06 -25.40 7.30
C THR A 26 -15.13 -24.43 7.80
N SER A 27 -16.38 -24.84 7.59
CA SER A 27 -17.59 -24.08 7.83
C SER A 27 -17.99 -24.09 9.31
N ASP A 28 -17.90 -22.93 9.95
CA ASP A 28 -18.68 -22.55 11.13
C ASP A 28 -18.95 -21.03 11.05
N VAL A 29 -20.23 -20.66 11.16
CA VAL A 29 -20.71 -19.28 10.95
C VAL A 29 -20.19 -18.37 12.06
N ASN A 30 -19.15 -17.59 11.77
CA ASN A 30 -18.68 -16.51 12.62
C ASN A 30 -19.39 -15.20 12.23
N TRP A 31 -20.37 -14.77 13.02
CA TRP A 31 -21.13 -13.53 12.80
C TRP A 31 -20.36 -12.25 13.19
N GLU A 32 -19.07 -12.36 13.55
CA GLU A 32 -18.14 -11.23 13.71
C GLU A 32 -17.30 -10.94 12.44
N SER A 33 -17.55 -11.64 11.33
CA SER A 33 -16.79 -11.48 10.08
C SER A 33 -17.56 -10.76 8.96
N GLU A 34 -18.40 -9.78 9.28
CA GLU A 34 -18.75 -8.73 8.31
C GLU A 34 -17.52 -7.83 8.08
N LYS A 35 -16.44 -8.44 7.59
CA LYS A 35 -15.24 -7.75 7.14
C LYS A 35 -15.68 -6.77 6.05
N HIS A 36 -15.50 -5.50 6.34
CA HIS A 36 -15.92 -4.38 5.54
C HIS A 36 -15.49 -4.55 4.07
N ILE A 37 -16.43 -4.93 3.20
CA ILE A 37 -16.18 -5.03 1.77
C ILE A 37 -16.11 -3.61 1.23
N VAL A 38 -14.92 -3.21 0.75
CA VAL A 38 -14.77 -1.95 0.02
C VAL A 38 -15.50 -2.06 -1.30
N ASP A 39 -16.34 -1.07 -1.59
CA ASP A 39 -16.98 -0.96 -2.89
C ASP A 39 -16.05 -0.24 -3.87
N CYS A 40 -15.63 0.99 -3.54
CA CYS A 40 -14.66 1.72 -4.36
C CYS A 40 -13.90 2.84 -3.61
N LEU A 41 -12.79 3.30 -4.21
CA LEU A 41 -12.08 4.51 -3.79
C LEU A 41 -12.64 5.71 -4.59
N ILE A 42 -13.36 6.59 -3.89
CA ILE A 42 -14.07 7.73 -4.52
C ILE A 42 -13.22 9.00 -4.59
N GLY A 43 -12.07 9.02 -3.93
CA GLY A 43 -11.19 10.19 -3.92
C GLY A 43 -9.97 9.99 -3.03
N HIS A 44 -9.08 10.98 -3.02
CA HIS A 44 -7.94 11.02 -2.10
C HIS A 44 -7.74 12.44 -1.55
N LYS A 45 -7.08 12.53 -0.40
CA LYS A 45 -6.63 13.77 0.24
C LYS A 45 -5.13 13.68 0.45
N LEU A 46 -4.43 14.75 0.09
CA LEU A 46 -2.99 14.88 0.27
C LEU A 46 -2.68 15.55 1.61
N ASP A 47 -1.67 15.02 2.28
CA ASP A 47 -1.00 15.69 3.39
C ASP A 47 0.40 16.10 2.90
N GLU A 48 0.56 17.38 2.54
CA GLU A 48 1.82 17.89 1.97
C GLU A 48 2.95 17.96 3.01
N GLU A 49 2.62 18.09 4.31
CA GLU A 49 3.63 18.17 5.38
C GLU A 49 4.34 16.83 5.54
N THR A 50 3.58 15.75 5.48
CA THR A 50 4.09 14.38 5.64
C THR A 50 4.26 13.64 4.33
N SER A 51 3.85 14.21 3.19
CA SER A 51 3.80 13.54 1.88
C SER A 51 3.03 12.20 1.91
N THR A 52 1.94 12.16 2.68
CA THR A 52 1.06 10.98 2.82
C THR A 52 -0.30 11.21 2.16
N VAL A 53 -1.02 10.12 1.91
CA VAL A 53 -2.33 10.14 1.26
C VAL A 53 -3.35 9.40 2.10
N GLU A 54 -4.52 10.01 2.25
CA GLU A 54 -5.73 9.37 2.79
C GLU A 54 -6.72 9.15 1.63
N PHE A 55 -7.27 7.96 1.49
CA PHE A 55 -8.34 7.68 0.55
C PHE A 55 -9.71 7.87 1.18
N TYR A 56 -10.65 8.38 0.39
CA TYR A 56 -12.07 8.29 0.68
C TYR A 56 -12.58 6.94 0.19
N VAL A 57 -13.00 6.09 1.12
CA VAL A 57 -13.45 4.72 0.86
C VAL A 57 -14.95 4.66 0.98
N GLU A 58 -15.64 4.25 -0.08
CA GLU A 58 -17.04 3.86 -0.01
C GLU A 58 -17.12 2.35 0.25
N TRP A 59 -17.86 1.97 1.29
CA TRP A 59 -18.06 0.59 1.69
C TRP A 59 -19.37 0.05 1.11
N ALA A 60 -19.48 -1.26 0.95
CA ALA A 60 -20.67 -1.91 0.40
C ALA A 60 -21.97 -1.66 1.21
N ASN A 61 -21.86 -1.16 2.46
CA ASN A 61 -23.00 -0.74 3.28
C ASN A 61 -23.40 0.73 3.07
N GLY A 62 -22.81 1.43 2.10
CA GLY A 62 -23.06 2.83 1.78
C GLY A 62 -22.43 3.84 2.74
N LYS A 63 -21.62 3.40 3.71
CA LYS A 63 -20.83 4.32 4.54
C LYS A 63 -19.58 4.77 3.79
N THR A 64 -19.06 5.92 4.19
CA THR A 64 -17.78 6.44 3.70
C THR A 64 -16.85 6.69 4.89
N THR A 65 -15.60 6.23 4.79
CA THR A 65 -14.54 6.56 5.76
C THR A 65 -13.31 7.12 5.06
N LYS A 66 -12.38 7.66 5.84
CA LYS A 66 -11.05 8.02 5.39
C LYS A 66 -10.09 6.96 5.90
N GLU A 67 -9.37 6.33 4.99
CA GLU A 67 -8.38 5.32 5.35
C GLU A 67 -7.02 5.72 4.77
N PRO A 68 -5.92 5.55 5.52
CA PRO A 68 -4.59 5.85 5.01
C PRO A 68 -4.21 4.89 3.87
N GLU A 69 -3.53 5.41 2.86
CA GLU A 69 -3.04 4.65 1.68
C GLU A 69 -2.30 3.37 2.10
N TRP A 70 -1.49 3.46 3.15
CA TRP A 70 -0.76 2.32 3.71
C TRP A 70 -1.65 1.12 4.05
N ILE A 71 -2.73 1.36 4.79
CA ILE A 71 -3.62 0.30 5.28
C ILE A 71 -4.35 -0.34 4.11
N LEU A 72 -4.81 0.48 3.16
CA LEU A 72 -5.49 -0.03 1.97
C LEU A 72 -4.55 -0.80 1.04
N GLN A 73 -3.28 -0.41 0.93
CA GLN A 73 -2.28 -1.20 0.19
C GLN A 73 -2.00 -2.54 0.88
N GLN A 74 -2.06 -2.59 2.20
CA GLN A 74 -1.92 -3.83 2.96
C GLN A 74 -3.11 -4.76 2.77
N ASP A 75 -4.34 -4.22 2.81
CA ASP A 75 -5.56 -5.02 2.82
C ASP A 75 -6.08 -5.36 1.41
N ILE A 76 -6.05 -4.37 0.50
CA ILE A 76 -6.60 -4.43 -0.86
C ILE A 76 -5.69 -3.75 -1.90
N PRO A 77 -4.43 -4.21 -2.04
CA PRO A 77 -3.41 -3.56 -2.89
C PRO A 77 -3.87 -3.31 -4.33
N THR A 78 -4.58 -4.27 -4.93
CA THR A 78 -5.05 -4.17 -6.31
C THR A 78 -5.94 -2.95 -6.54
N LEU A 79 -6.77 -2.57 -5.56
CA LEU A 79 -7.66 -1.42 -5.68
C LEU A 79 -6.86 -0.10 -5.66
N VAL A 80 -5.87 0.00 -4.77
CA VAL A 80 -4.98 1.17 -4.66
C VAL A 80 -4.20 1.37 -5.97
N PHE A 81 -3.59 0.32 -6.50
CA PHE A 81 -2.78 0.43 -7.72
C PHE A 81 -3.62 0.81 -8.94
N LYS A 82 -4.81 0.21 -9.10
CA LYS A 82 -5.75 0.58 -10.17
C LYS A 82 -6.21 2.04 -10.06
N TYR A 83 -6.46 2.51 -8.84
CA TYR A 83 -6.84 3.90 -8.61
C TYR A 83 -5.75 4.86 -9.09
N TRP A 84 -4.50 4.59 -8.75
CA TRP A 84 -3.37 5.41 -9.18
C TRP A 84 -3.10 5.31 -10.67
N GLU A 85 -3.13 4.11 -11.25
CA GLU A 85 -2.95 3.89 -12.68
C GLU A 85 -3.94 4.73 -13.51
N ARG A 86 -5.21 4.80 -13.08
CA ARG A 86 -6.24 5.64 -13.72
C ARG A 86 -5.89 7.14 -13.71
N LEU A 87 -5.14 7.61 -12.71
CA LEU A 87 -4.70 9.00 -12.59
C LEU A 87 -3.32 9.25 -13.23
N GLY A 88 -2.80 8.29 -14.01
CA GLY A 88 -1.47 8.39 -14.62
C GLY A 88 -0.32 7.96 -13.70
N GLY A 89 -0.63 7.37 -12.55
CA GLY A 89 0.31 6.94 -11.52
C GLY A 89 0.27 7.82 -10.27
N ARG A 90 0.81 7.29 -9.17
CA ARG A 90 0.79 7.97 -7.87
C ARG A 90 1.52 9.31 -7.90
N ARG A 91 2.70 9.36 -8.53
CA ARG A 91 3.51 10.58 -8.61
C ARG A 91 2.80 11.69 -9.37
N GLU A 92 2.17 11.37 -10.50
CA GLU A 92 1.42 12.36 -11.28
C GLU A 92 0.16 12.85 -10.55
N ALA A 93 -0.50 11.98 -9.80
CA ALA A 93 -1.68 12.34 -9.02
C ALA A 93 -1.36 13.20 -7.78
N THR A 94 -0.22 12.97 -7.13
CA THR A 94 0.14 13.61 -5.84
C THR A 94 1.12 14.76 -5.97
N GLY A 95 1.98 14.76 -6.99
CA GLY A 95 3.10 15.69 -7.12
C GLY A 95 4.22 15.51 -6.08
N PHE A 96 4.16 14.47 -5.25
CA PHE A 96 5.17 14.22 -4.22
C PHE A 96 6.50 13.76 -4.82
N THR A 97 7.59 14.28 -4.27
CA THR A 97 8.97 13.91 -4.64
C THR A 97 9.61 12.94 -3.65
N SER A 98 9.00 12.77 -2.47
CA SER A 98 9.40 11.82 -1.45
C SER A 98 8.42 10.67 -1.34
N ASP A 99 8.95 9.45 -1.40
CA ASP A 99 8.21 8.21 -1.27
C ASP A 99 8.49 7.55 0.09
N HIS A 100 7.49 6.84 0.61
CA HIS A 100 7.57 6.14 1.91
C HIS A 100 7.80 4.65 1.70
N VAL A 101 8.64 4.05 2.55
CA VAL A 101 8.94 2.62 2.51
C VAL A 101 7.72 1.83 2.96
N PHE A 102 7.13 1.03 2.07
CA PHE A 102 6.04 0.10 2.42
C PHE A 102 6.57 -1.18 3.06
N LYS A 103 7.53 -1.82 2.40
CA LYS A 103 8.07 -3.08 2.88
C LYS A 103 9.47 -3.29 2.35
N ILE A 104 10.33 -3.89 3.18
CA ILE A 104 11.61 -4.42 2.73
C ILE A 104 11.40 -5.88 2.36
N LEU A 105 11.77 -6.23 1.15
CA LEU A 105 11.49 -7.53 0.54
C LEU A 105 12.71 -8.44 0.51
N ASP A 106 13.89 -7.87 0.27
CA ASP A 106 15.13 -8.64 0.16
C ASP A 106 16.36 -7.86 0.62
N VAL A 107 17.49 -8.55 0.79
CA VAL A 107 18.78 -7.98 1.16
C VAL A 107 19.92 -8.66 0.39
N ILE A 108 20.81 -7.84 -0.17
CA ILE A 108 22.10 -8.27 -0.70
C ILE A 108 23.16 -7.90 0.32
N ASP A 109 23.87 -8.92 0.82
CA ASP A 109 24.95 -8.81 1.79
C ASP A 109 26.18 -9.52 1.22
N VAL A 110 27.00 -8.78 0.48
CA VAL A 110 28.22 -9.29 -0.16
C VAL A 110 29.41 -8.83 0.68
N PHE A 111 30.30 -9.76 1.02
CA PHE A 111 31.50 -9.47 1.81
C PHE A 111 32.32 -8.34 1.18
N GLY A 112 32.66 -7.32 1.98
CA GLY A 112 33.41 -6.15 1.54
C GLY A 112 32.57 -5.08 0.83
N GLN A 113 31.25 -5.26 0.69
CA GLN A 113 30.34 -4.26 0.14
C GLN A 113 29.32 -3.79 1.19
N LYS A 114 28.75 -2.60 0.97
CA LYS A 114 27.62 -2.13 1.78
C LYS A 114 26.37 -2.95 1.47
N LYS A 115 25.62 -3.33 2.50
CA LYS A 115 24.33 -4.00 2.34
C LYS A 115 23.35 -3.11 1.59
N LYS A 116 22.60 -3.73 0.69
CA LYS A 116 21.49 -3.09 -0.03
C LYS A 116 20.22 -3.88 0.23
N TYR A 117 19.10 -3.18 0.31
CA TYR A 117 17.79 -3.76 0.62
C TYR A 117 16.82 -3.45 -0.50
N LEU A 118 16.06 -4.43 -0.96
CA LEU A 118 15.02 -4.25 -1.95
C LEU A 118 13.77 -3.72 -1.27
N VAL A 119 13.30 -2.56 -1.71
CA VAL A 119 12.22 -1.81 -1.09
C VAL A 119 11.01 -1.74 -2.01
N GLN A 120 9.85 -2.07 -1.46
CA GLN A 120 8.55 -1.70 -1.99
C GLN A 120 8.11 -0.36 -1.38
N TRP A 121 7.53 0.49 -2.21
CA TRP A 121 7.09 1.83 -1.82
C TRP A 121 5.57 1.91 -1.63
N VAL A 122 5.13 2.88 -0.82
CA VAL A 122 3.71 3.17 -0.60
C VAL A 122 3.09 3.69 -1.90
N GLY A 123 1.95 3.12 -2.28
CA GLY A 123 1.21 3.37 -3.52
C GLY A 123 1.77 2.66 -4.76
N TYR A 124 2.84 1.86 -4.61
CA TYR A 124 3.49 1.16 -5.72
C TYR A 124 3.46 -0.37 -5.54
N PRO A 125 3.21 -1.13 -6.62
CA PRO A 125 3.25 -2.59 -6.57
C PRO A 125 4.68 -3.10 -6.34
N ALA A 126 4.80 -4.32 -5.80
CA ALA A 126 6.09 -5.02 -5.69
C ALA A 126 6.53 -5.61 -7.04
N SER A 127 6.56 -4.79 -8.09
CA SER A 127 7.05 -5.17 -9.42
C SER A 127 8.49 -4.69 -9.61
N GLU A 128 9.25 -5.38 -10.46
CA GLU A 128 10.69 -5.13 -10.63
C GLU A 128 11.03 -3.67 -11.01
N ASN A 129 10.13 -2.99 -11.72
CA ASN A 129 10.33 -1.61 -12.17
C ASN A 129 9.97 -0.56 -11.12
N GLU A 130 9.19 -0.94 -10.10
CA GLU A 130 8.68 -0.02 -9.08
C GLU A 130 9.41 -0.19 -7.73
N MET A 131 10.13 -1.29 -7.56
CA MET A 131 10.98 -1.53 -6.40
C MET A 131 12.39 -0.97 -6.62
N THR A 132 13.05 -0.56 -5.55
CA THR A 132 14.44 -0.06 -5.64
C THR A 132 15.34 -0.69 -4.59
N TRP A 133 16.63 -0.81 -4.92
CA TRP A 133 17.66 -1.24 -3.98
C TRP A 133 18.21 -0.03 -3.22
N GLU A 134 17.95 0.04 -1.92
CA GLU A 134 18.33 1.14 -1.05
C GLU A 134 19.46 0.77 -0.09
N GLU A 135 20.32 1.74 0.24
CA GLU A 135 21.37 1.55 1.23
C GLU A 135 20.81 1.45 2.65
N GLU A 136 21.43 0.61 3.48
CA GLU A 136 21.08 0.49 4.91
C GLU A 136 21.10 1.85 5.63
N SER A 137 22.08 2.69 5.33
CA SER A 137 22.26 4.00 5.97
C SER A 137 21.10 4.96 5.70
N LYS A 138 20.45 4.84 4.53
CA LYS A 138 19.24 5.60 4.17
C LYS A 138 18.05 5.03 4.94
N LEU A 139 17.85 3.72 4.92
CA LEU A 139 16.74 3.06 5.59
C LEU A 139 16.75 3.26 7.10
N ARG A 140 17.92 3.28 7.75
CA ARG A 140 18.04 3.62 9.18
C ARG A 140 17.51 5.01 9.53
N LYS A 141 17.46 5.94 8.58
CA LYS A 141 16.95 7.30 8.80
C LYS A 141 15.47 7.43 8.51
N VAL A 142 14.98 6.76 7.47
CA VAL A 142 13.62 6.98 6.93
C VAL A 142 12.63 5.84 7.23
N ALA A 143 13.14 4.65 7.56
CA ALA A 143 12.35 3.42 7.71
C ALA A 143 13.02 2.48 8.73
N GLN A 144 13.40 3.04 9.88
CA GLN A 144 14.13 2.30 10.91
C GLN A 144 13.32 1.09 11.41
N VAL A 145 12.03 1.28 11.63
CA VAL A 145 11.13 0.25 12.17
C VAL A 145 10.99 -0.91 11.19
N GLU A 146 10.81 -0.61 9.90
CA GLU A 146 10.68 -1.62 8.84
C GLU A 146 11.98 -2.39 8.66
N LEU A 147 13.13 -1.71 8.76
CA LEU A 147 14.45 -2.31 8.67
C LEU A 147 14.70 -3.28 9.84
N GLU A 148 14.44 -2.86 11.07
CA GLU A 148 14.61 -3.70 12.26
C GLU A 148 13.72 -4.95 12.19
N ARG A 149 12.43 -4.78 11.87
CA ARG A 149 11.50 -5.91 11.67
C ARG A 149 12.00 -6.89 10.62
N PHE A 150 12.53 -6.40 9.51
CA PHE A 150 13.06 -7.26 8.46
C PHE A 150 14.31 -8.01 8.91
N GLN A 151 15.25 -7.35 9.59
CA GLN A 151 16.48 -7.95 10.10
C GLN A 151 16.21 -9.02 11.14
N GLU A 152 15.29 -8.77 12.07
CA GLU A 152 14.85 -9.76 13.05
C GLU A 152 14.25 -11.01 12.38
N ALA A 153 13.41 -10.81 11.35
CA ALA A 153 12.82 -11.90 10.59
C ALA A 153 13.83 -12.68 9.73
N GLN A 154 14.97 -12.09 9.36
CA GLN A 154 16.07 -12.77 8.69
C GLN A 154 16.92 -13.60 9.67
N GLY A 155 17.16 -13.08 10.89
CA GLY A 155 17.89 -13.80 11.94
C GLY A 155 17.21 -15.12 12.30
N LYS A 156 15.89 -15.10 12.54
CA LYS A 156 15.09 -16.29 12.85
C LYS A 156 15.06 -17.36 11.76
N ARG A 157 15.42 -17.02 10.51
CA ARG A 157 15.47 -17.98 9.39
C ARG A 157 16.83 -18.67 9.25
N ARG A 158 17.86 -18.20 9.95
CA ARG A 158 19.22 -18.70 9.88
C ARG A 158 19.62 -19.56 11.09
N ASP A 159 18.79 -19.58 12.13
CA ASP A 159 18.88 -20.46 13.30
C ASP A 159 18.14 -21.80 13.07
#